data_AF-A0A959UYI3-F1
#
_entry.id   AF-A0A959UYI3-F1
#
_cell.length_a   1.000
_cell.length_b   1.000
_cell.length_c   1.000
_cell.angle_alpha   90.00
_cell.angle_beta   90.00
_cell.angle_gamma   90.00
#
_symmetry.space_group_name_H-M   'P 1'
#
loop_
_entity.id
_entity.type
_entity.pdbx_description
1 polymer ?
#
loop_
_entity_poly.entity_id
_entity_poly.type
_entity_poly.pdbx_seq_one_letter_code
_entity_poly.pdbx_strand_id
1 'polypeptide(L)'
;MKHITLLAATLLIGLSAGAQTLEATSFENWTGNLPDGWVGSKTSLETDSIEQVTAGVQFGTSAVRLINEETGHKRFSSQGLQVDSGETYTVQFYARGTGSIRTGLFDGRSASSGFSTYNPYITVTNTWTMYAQQLVCTHDSSGGEFILSVQLTEAPDHVEVDSVRIYVGAGNPATEATIYEIQYTTNPGGDSPLLGEQVSTGGIVTATHGSGYWIQNGNGAWSGVYVFDNNNSPAVGDSITLTAIVEEYFNNTELSSVTVFSNVSSGNPVLVAGISTADANLEDWEGQLVQVTSATCVNDDVINNNGQWQVDDGSGFIWIDDLIYAFVPTLNTFYDVTGVTTYAFSQRKIEPRDMNDISISSSVAERFGDVVNVYPNPTSDVLFVAFAQGPERAEYTLTDLTGRTVLGGILTSDRQAIALDGLTNGNYVLTLRTAQRLLSGRVQVVR
;
A
#
# COMPACT_ATOMS: atom_id res chain seq x y z
N MET A 1 -12.83 27.06 -17.59
CA MET A 1 -11.68 27.36 -16.72
C MET A 1 -12.00 26.96 -15.31
N LYS A 2 -11.40 25.84 -14.86
CA LYS A 2 -10.94 25.57 -13.50
C LYS A 2 -10.16 24.26 -13.64
N HIS A 3 -8.88 24.41 -13.95
CA HIS A 3 -7.94 23.31 -13.99
C HIS A 3 -7.82 22.77 -12.56
N ILE A 4 -8.13 21.49 -12.38
CA ILE A 4 -7.80 20.76 -11.16
C ILE A 4 -6.30 20.52 -11.23
N THR A 5 -5.55 21.32 -10.48
CA THR A 5 -4.11 21.17 -10.36
C THR A 5 -3.83 20.00 -9.43
N LEU A 6 -3.42 18.87 -10.00
CA LEU A 6 -2.85 17.76 -9.26
C LEU A 6 -1.58 18.30 -8.57
N LEU A 7 -1.58 18.34 -7.24
CA LEU A 7 -0.42 18.77 -6.46
C LEU A 7 0.64 17.66 -6.54
N ALA A 8 1.52 17.75 -7.53
CA ALA A 8 2.75 16.97 -7.53
C ALA A 8 3.60 17.46 -6.36
N ALA A 9 3.64 16.69 -5.27
CA ALA A 9 4.60 16.89 -4.21
C ALA A 9 5.98 16.58 -4.79
N THR A 10 6.71 17.62 -5.21
CA THR A 10 8.14 17.52 -5.53
C THR A 10 8.86 17.07 -4.27
N LEU A 11 9.19 15.79 -4.23
CA LEU A 11 10.01 15.14 -3.22
C LEU A 11 11.42 15.74 -3.31
N LEU A 12 11.71 16.76 -2.51
CA LEU A 12 13.07 17.25 -2.31
C LEU A 12 13.77 16.28 -1.36
N ILE A 13 14.31 15.19 -1.91
CA ILE A 13 15.15 14.26 -1.16
C ILE A 13 16.46 14.99 -0.86
N GLY A 14 16.71 15.26 0.42
CA GLY A 14 18.06 15.58 0.87
C GLY A 14 18.96 14.38 0.56
N LEU A 15 20.08 14.62 -0.12
CA LEU A 15 21.11 13.64 -0.46
C LEU A 15 21.50 12.81 0.77
N SER A 16 20.79 11.71 1.03
CA SER A 16 21.36 10.58 1.72
C SER A 16 22.34 9.95 0.74
N ALA A 17 23.52 9.57 1.23
CA ALA A 17 24.44 8.73 0.49
C ALA A 17 23.79 7.34 0.34
N GLY A 18 22.83 7.22 -0.57
CA GLY A 18 22.30 5.94 -0.99
C GLY A 18 23.43 5.15 -1.63
N ALA A 19 23.52 3.86 -1.28
CA ALA A 19 24.39 2.92 -1.99
C ALA A 19 24.11 3.02 -3.50
N GLN A 20 25.11 3.43 -4.27
CA GLN A 20 24.97 3.58 -5.72
C GLN A 20 24.96 2.20 -6.37
N THR A 21 23.88 1.86 -7.06
CA THR A 21 23.82 0.68 -7.93
C THR A 21 24.58 0.96 -9.22
N LEU A 22 25.53 0.09 -9.55
CA LEU A 22 26.32 0.13 -10.77
C LEU A 22 25.67 -0.71 -11.89
N GLU A 23 25.10 -1.86 -11.50
CA GLU A 23 24.51 -2.82 -12.43
C GLU A 23 23.34 -3.53 -11.71
N ALA A 24 22.25 -3.72 -12.43
CA ALA A 24 21.14 -4.57 -12.00
C ALA A 24 20.57 -5.26 -13.24
N THR A 25 20.61 -6.60 -13.24
CA THR A 25 20.10 -7.40 -14.36
C THR A 25 19.43 -8.67 -13.85
N SER A 26 18.25 -8.97 -14.38
CA SER A 26 17.61 -10.28 -14.28
C SER A 26 17.80 -11.11 -15.55
N PHE A 27 18.79 -10.78 -16.39
CA PHE A 27 19.11 -11.50 -17.62
C PHE A 27 17.93 -11.67 -18.61
N GLU A 28 17.07 -10.68 -18.74
CA GLU A 28 15.93 -10.72 -19.68
C GLU A 28 16.31 -10.35 -21.12
N ASN A 29 17.40 -9.60 -21.29
CA ASN A 29 17.82 -9.09 -22.60
C ASN A 29 19.05 -9.86 -23.10
N TRP A 30 18.93 -10.41 -24.32
CA TRP A 30 19.96 -11.21 -24.96
C TRP A 30 20.14 -10.78 -26.42
N THR A 31 21.40 -10.52 -26.82
CA THR A 31 21.76 -10.28 -28.21
C THR A 31 22.44 -11.53 -28.78
N GLY A 32 21.72 -12.24 -29.65
CA GLY A 32 22.15 -13.55 -30.12
C GLY A 32 22.04 -14.59 -29.02
N ASN A 33 23.14 -15.25 -28.67
CA ASN A 33 23.18 -16.28 -27.62
C ASN A 33 23.87 -15.80 -26.34
N LEU A 34 24.04 -14.49 -26.15
CA LEU A 34 24.74 -13.92 -25.00
C LEU A 34 23.88 -12.87 -24.29
N PRO A 35 23.95 -12.82 -22.94
CA PRO A 35 23.20 -11.84 -22.17
C PRO A 35 23.80 -10.42 -22.35
N ASP A 36 22.93 -9.43 -22.53
CA ASP A 36 23.33 -8.04 -22.67
C ASP A 36 23.99 -7.54 -21.37
N GLY A 37 24.99 -6.65 -21.51
CA GLY A 37 25.72 -6.09 -20.36
C GLY A 37 26.76 -7.04 -19.73
N TRP A 38 26.83 -8.29 -20.17
CA TRP A 38 27.76 -9.31 -19.68
C TRP A 38 28.68 -9.83 -20.79
N VAL A 39 29.50 -10.85 -20.47
CA VAL A 39 30.56 -11.38 -21.34
C VAL A 39 31.63 -10.32 -21.62
N GLY A 40 32.12 -9.67 -20.56
CA GLY A 40 33.21 -8.69 -20.63
C GLY A 40 34.55 -9.29 -21.05
N SER A 41 35.57 -8.43 -21.19
CA SER A 41 36.90 -8.82 -21.65
C SER A 41 37.63 -9.79 -20.72
N LYS A 42 37.16 -9.96 -19.48
CA LYS A 42 37.69 -10.91 -18.50
C LYS A 42 36.92 -12.21 -18.41
N THR A 43 35.85 -12.37 -19.18
CA THR A 43 35.17 -13.65 -19.33
C THR A 43 36.13 -14.68 -19.91
N SER A 44 36.14 -15.87 -19.32
CA SER A 44 36.93 -17.01 -19.78
C SER A 44 36.10 -18.28 -19.95
N LEU A 45 34.79 -18.20 -19.73
CA LEU A 45 33.84 -19.19 -20.22
C LEU A 45 33.73 -19.03 -21.74
N GLU A 46 33.66 -20.17 -22.41
CA GLU A 46 33.39 -20.20 -23.84
C GLU A 46 31.92 -19.86 -24.09
N THR A 47 31.60 -19.33 -25.27
CA THR A 47 30.24 -18.88 -25.61
C THR A 47 29.20 -20.00 -25.51
N ASP A 48 29.58 -21.24 -25.81
CA ASP A 48 28.72 -22.42 -25.69
C ASP A 48 28.56 -22.92 -24.25
N SER A 49 29.29 -22.35 -23.30
CA SER A 49 29.21 -22.66 -21.86
C SER A 49 28.37 -21.62 -21.10
N ILE A 50 27.70 -20.72 -21.82
CA ILE A 50 26.79 -19.69 -21.31
C ILE A 50 25.46 -19.90 -22.03
N GLU A 51 24.46 -20.40 -21.31
CA GLU A 51 23.17 -20.76 -21.89
C GLU A 51 22.03 -19.95 -21.27
N GLN A 52 21.06 -19.54 -22.09
CA GLN A 52 19.83 -18.92 -21.60
C GLN A 52 18.88 -20.01 -21.08
N VAL A 53 18.36 -19.82 -19.87
CA VAL A 53 17.37 -20.70 -19.25
C VAL A 53 16.05 -19.94 -19.16
N THR A 54 14.95 -20.55 -19.61
CA THR A 54 13.61 -19.93 -19.61
C THR A 54 12.58 -20.68 -18.77
N ALA A 55 13.00 -21.75 -18.08
CA ALA A 55 12.12 -22.58 -17.26
C ALA A 55 12.55 -22.55 -15.78
N GLY A 56 11.58 -22.29 -14.89
CA GLY A 56 11.81 -22.26 -13.46
C GLY A 56 12.80 -21.17 -13.01
N VAL A 57 12.86 -20.05 -13.72
CA VAL A 57 13.68 -18.88 -13.37
C VAL A 57 13.23 -18.26 -12.05
N GLN A 58 14.09 -17.51 -11.38
CA GLN A 58 13.74 -16.91 -10.09
C GLN A 58 12.89 -15.66 -10.29
N PHE A 59 13.28 -14.81 -11.26
CA PHE A 59 12.54 -13.62 -11.63
C PHE A 59 12.42 -13.52 -13.15
N GLY A 60 11.37 -12.84 -13.61
CA GLY A 60 11.16 -12.60 -15.04
C GLY A 60 10.96 -13.87 -15.86
N THR A 61 11.56 -13.91 -17.05
CA THR A 61 11.39 -15.00 -18.04
C THR A 61 12.68 -15.72 -18.36
N SER A 62 13.84 -15.19 -17.96
CA SER A 62 15.14 -15.71 -18.35
C SER A 62 16.16 -15.68 -17.20
N ALA A 63 17.04 -16.67 -17.16
CA ALA A 63 18.22 -16.72 -16.30
C ALA A 63 19.43 -17.17 -17.12
N VAL A 64 20.65 -17.12 -16.54
CA VAL A 64 21.86 -17.63 -17.19
C VAL A 64 22.33 -18.93 -16.53
N ARG A 65 22.61 -19.95 -17.34
CA ARG A 65 23.31 -21.16 -16.92
C ARG A 65 24.78 -21.08 -17.31
N LEU A 66 25.64 -21.36 -16.35
CA LEU A 66 27.09 -21.33 -16.49
C LEU A 66 27.64 -22.75 -16.37
N ILE A 67 28.36 -23.20 -17.40
CA ILE A 67 28.84 -24.58 -17.50
C ILE A 67 30.36 -24.61 -17.35
N ASN A 68 30.83 -25.26 -16.30
CA ASN A 68 32.23 -25.60 -16.10
C ASN A 68 32.40 -26.83 -15.21
N GLU A 69 32.45 -28.01 -15.81
CA GLU A 69 32.60 -29.29 -15.08
C GLU A 69 34.04 -29.52 -14.56
N GLU A 70 34.97 -28.63 -14.91
CA GLU A 70 36.37 -28.73 -14.52
C GLU A 70 36.62 -28.30 -13.06
N THR A 71 37.72 -28.77 -12.48
CA THR A 71 38.20 -28.32 -11.16
C THR A 71 38.82 -26.92 -11.20
N GLY A 72 39.31 -26.50 -12.37
CA GLY A 72 39.79 -25.15 -12.62
C GLY A 72 38.61 -24.21 -12.86
N HIS A 73 38.63 -23.04 -12.25
CA HIS A 73 37.53 -22.09 -12.40
C HIS A 73 37.54 -21.35 -13.74
N LYS A 74 36.36 -21.01 -14.25
CA LYS A 74 36.15 -20.12 -15.40
C LYS A 74 35.31 -18.92 -14.98
N ARG A 75 35.53 -17.78 -15.64
CA ARG A 75 34.93 -16.49 -15.30
C ARG A 75 33.82 -16.16 -16.29
N PHE A 76 32.70 -15.71 -15.75
CA PHE A 76 31.67 -14.94 -16.42
C PHE A 76 31.73 -13.53 -15.85
N SER A 77 31.97 -12.51 -16.67
CA SER A 77 32.16 -11.13 -16.18
C SER A 77 31.19 -10.14 -16.81
N SER A 78 30.86 -9.08 -16.06
CA SER A 78 30.16 -7.92 -16.58
C SER A 78 30.98 -7.24 -17.69
N GLN A 79 30.33 -6.43 -18.53
CA GLN A 79 31.03 -5.41 -19.30
C GLN A 79 31.71 -4.40 -18.37
N GLY A 80 32.61 -3.57 -18.91
CA GLY A 80 33.38 -2.60 -18.14
C GLY A 80 32.49 -1.54 -17.48
N LEU A 81 32.60 -1.41 -16.16
CA LEU A 81 31.92 -0.44 -15.30
C LEU A 81 32.93 0.52 -14.67
N GLN A 82 32.46 1.70 -14.26
CA GLN A 82 33.28 2.60 -13.43
C GLN A 82 33.37 2.04 -12.03
N VAL A 83 34.59 1.91 -11.51
CA VAL A 83 34.86 1.56 -10.11
C VAL A 83 35.88 2.52 -9.52
N ASP A 84 35.70 2.84 -8.23
CA ASP A 84 36.47 3.84 -7.51
C ASP A 84 37.28 3.18 -6.39
N SER A 85 38.55 3.57 -6.29
CA SER A 85 39.49 3.06 -5.30
C SER A 85 39.06 3.43 -3.89
N GLY A 86 39.07 2.44 -3.00
CA GLY A 86 38.67 2.59 -1.60
C GLY A 86 37.21 2.23 -1.36
N GLU A 87 36.39 2.12 -2.41
CA GLU A 87 35.02 1.64 -2.29
C GLU A 87 34.97 0.14 -2.09
N THR A 88 34.01 -0.28 -1.27
CA THR A 88 33.59 -1.69 -1.18
C THR A 88 32.36 -1.85 -2.03
N TYR A 89 32.36 -2.82 -2.92
CA TYR A 89 31.21 -3.19 -3.74
C TYR A 89 30.62 -4.50 -3.25
N THR A 90 29.31 -4.59 -3.14
CA THR A 90 28.62 -5.87 -2.93
C THR A 90 28.08 -6.37 -4.25
N VAL A 91 28.32 -7.64 -4.53
CA VAL A 91 27.71 -8.40 -5.62
C VAL A 91 26.68 -9.33 -5.02
N GLN A 92 25.41 -8.99 -5.23
CA GLN A 92 24.26 -9.80 -4.83
C GLN A 92 23.73 -10.54 -6.06
N PHE A 93 23.35 -11.80 -5.90
CA PHE A 93 22.83 -12.62 -6.99
C PHE A 93 22.04 -13.81 -6.43
N TYR A 94 21.04 -14.26 -7.18
CA TYR A 94 20.41 -15.55 -6.93
C TYR A 94 21.17 -16.63 -7.67
N ALA A 95 21.39 -17.77 -7.02
CA ALA A 95 21.97 -18.94 -7.69
C ALA A 95 21.29 -20.24 -7.25
N ARG A 96 21.25 -21.21 -8.16
CA ARG A 96 20.84 -22.58 -7.89
C ARG A 96 21.63 -23.61 -8.72
N GLY A 97 21.33 -24.87 -8.47
CA GLY A 97 21.82 -26.03 -9.22
C GLY A 97 22.94 -26.76 -8.50
N THR A 98 23.89 -27.33 -9.26
CA THR A 98 25.02 -28.10 -8.74
C THR A 98 26.34 -27.51 -9.20
N GLY A 99 27.20 -27.15 -8.24
CA GLY A 99 28.55 -26.67 -8.47
C GLY A 99 28.99 -25.66 -7.43
N SER A 100 30.06 -24.92 -7.75
CA SER A 100 30.58 -23.85 -6.89
C SER A 100 30.71 -22.53 -7.64
N ILE A 101 30.31 -21.44 -6.99
CA ILE A 101 30.39 -20.07 -7.50
C ILE A 101 31.08 -19.17 -6.47
N ARG A 102 31.76 -18.13 -6.94
CA ARG A 102 32.31 -17.05 -6.10
C ARG A 102 32.43 -15.77 -6.91
N THR A 103 32.64 -14.67 -6.21
CA THR A 103 32.80 -13.35 -6.80
C THR A 103 34.25 -12.87 -6.83
N GLY A 104 34.57 -12.01 -7.79
CA GLY A 104 35.84 -11.31 -7.92
C GLY A 104 35.66 -9.99 -8.68
N LEU A 105 36.65 -9.11 -8.63
CA LEU A 105 36.68 -7.85 -9.37
C LEU A 105 37.97 -7.78 -10.18
N PHE A 106 37.88 -7.41 -11.46
CA PHE A 106 39.01 -6.84 -12.19
C PHE A 106 38.90 -5.33 -12.10
N ASP A 107 39.86 -4.66 -11.48
CA ASP A 107 39.94 -3.19 -11.41
C ASP A 107 41.24 -2.67 -12.02
N GLY A 108 42.08 -3.53 -12.60
CA GLY A 108 43.35 -3.11 -13.21
C GLY A 108 44.44 -2.77 -12.20
N ARG A 109 44.28 -3.10 -10.92
CA ARG A 109 45.31 -2.90 -9.89
C ARG A 109 46.67 -3.49 -10.29
N SER A 110 47.77 -2.91 -9.79
CA SER A 110 49.13 -3.31 -10.17
C SER A 110 49.52 -4.72 -9.73
N ALA A 111 48.82 -5.29 -8.74
CA ALA A 111 49.06 -6.63 -8.22
C ALA A 111 48.11 -7.66 -8.84
N SER A 112 48.42 -8.96 -8.68
CA SER A 112 47.51 -10.07 -9.03
C SER A 112 46.95 -10.00 -10.46
N SER A 113 47.73 -9.48 -11.41
CA SER A 113 47.34 -9.32 -12.81
C SER A 113 46.06 -8.48 -13.00
N GLY A 114 45.81 -7.50 -12.13
CA GLY A 114 44.64 -6.60 -12.21
C GLY A 114 43.38 -7.11 -11.52
N PHE A 115 43.43 -8.26 -10.85
CA PHE A 115 42.29 -8.85 -10.15
C PHE A 115 42.37 -8.65 -8.64
N SER A 116 41.21 -8.46 -8.01
CA SER A 116 41.04 -8.56 -6.57
C SER A 116 41.28 -9.97 -6.06
N THR A 117 41.49 -10.08 -4.76
CA THR A 117 41.31 -11.37 -4.08
C THR A 117 39.88 -11.84 -4.32
N TYR A 118 39.73 -13.08 -4.78
CA TYR A 118 38.41 -13.70 -4.93
C TYR A 118 37.84 -14.04 -3.56
N ASN A 119 36.52 -13.94 -3.44
CA ASN A 119 35.83 -14.45 -2.27
C ASN A 119 35.92 -15.98 -2.16
N PRO A 120 35.64 -16.56 -0.99
CA PRO A 120 35.48 -18.01 -0.84
C PRO A 120 34.38 -18.56 -1.77
N TYR A 121 34.52 -19.83 -2.14
CA TYR A 121 33.48 -20.54 -2.89
C TYR A 121 32.22 -20.74 -2.06
N ILE A 122 31.09 -20.57 -2.73
CA ILE A 122 29.76 -20.97 -2.30
C ILE A 122 29.41 -22.23 -3.09
N THR A 123 29.08 -23.32 -2.40
CA THR A 123 28.44 -24.48 -3.03
C THR A 123 26.95 -24.17 -3.19
N VAL A 124 26.46 -24.12 -4.43
CA VAL A 124 25.05 -23.84 -4.70
C VAL A 124 24.20 -25.08 -4.43
N THR A 125 22.89 -24.87 -4.25
CA THR A 125 21.91 -25.94 -4.06
C THR A 125 20.82 -25.85 -5.12
N ASN A 126 19.99 -26.88 -5.27
CA ASN A 126 18.92 -26.89 -6.27
C ASN A 126 17.77 -25.90 -5.99
N THR A 127 17.81 -25.18 -4.87
CA THR A 127 16.86 -24.12 -4.54
C THR A 127 17.50 -22.76 -4.81
N TRP A 128 16.76 -21.88 -5.50
CA TRP A 128 17.16 -20.48 -5.67
C TRP A 128 17.43 -19.86 -4.31
N THR A 129 18.69 -19.47 -4.09
CA THR A 129 19.14 -18.85 -2.86
C THR A 129 19.85 -17.56 -3.22
N MET A 130 19.49 -16.49 -2.53
CA MET A 130 20.20 -15.21 -2.66
C MET A 130 21.53 -15.28 -1.92
N TYR A 131 22.59 -14.89 -2.60
CA TYR A 131 23.92 -14.73 -2.03
C TYR A 131 24.40 -13.29 -2.20
N ALA A 132 25.23 -12.83 -1.28
CA ALA A 132 25.91 -11.54 -1.37
C ALA A 132 27.37 -11.71 -0.95
N GLN A 133 28.29 -11.16 -1.74
CA GLN A 133 29.72 -11.17 -1.44
C GLN A 133 30.32 -9.78 -1.72
N GLN A 134 31.27 -9.38 -0.89
CA GLN A 134 31.87 -8.04 -0.93
C GLN A 134 33.25 -8.06 -1.57
N LEU A 135 33.56 -7.01 -2.32
CA LEU A 135 34.81 -6.83 -3.05
C LEU A 135 35.33 -5.42 -2.78
N VAL A 136 36.59 -5.31 -2.37
CA VAL A 136 37.23 -4.01 -2.17
C VAL A 136 37.95 -3.61 -3.46
N CYS A 137 37.56 -2.46 -4.01
CA CYS A 137 38.27 -1.84 -5.11
C CYS A 137 39.49 -1.09 -4.57
N THR A 138 40.63 -1.24 -5.24
CA THR A 138 41.90 -0.61 -4.83
C THR A 138 42.50 0.25 -5.94
N HIS A 139 41.77 0.43 -7.02
CA HIS A 139 42.22 1.17 -8.19
C HIS A 139 41.03 1.76 -8.94
N ASP A 140 41.08 3.08 -9.18
CA ASP A 140 40.09 3.76 -10.03
C ASP A 140 40.18 3.19 -11.45
N SER A 141 39.06 2.71 -11.99
CA SER A 141 39.04 2.12 -13.32
C SER A 141 37.71 2.34 -14.02
N SER A 142 37.79 2.81 -15.27
CA SER A 142 36.64 2.95 -16.15
C SER A 142 36.23 1.67 -16.86
N GLY A 143 36.97 0.58 -16.64
CA GLY A 143 36.76 -0.74 -17.24
C GLY A 143 36.86 -1.82 -16.19
N GLY A 144 36.35 -1.55 -14.99
CA GLY A 144 36.23 -2.55 -13.93
C GLY A 144 35.23 -3.62 -14.33
N GLU A 145 35.53 -4.90 -14.13
CA GLU A 145 34.61 -6.00 -14.45
C GLU A 145 34.35 -6.85 -13.21
N PHE A 146 33.09 -7.02 -12.85
CA PHE A 146 32.67 -7.90 -11.76
C PHE A 146 32.52 -9.32 -12.30
N ILE A 147 32.95 -10.30 -11.51
CA ILE A 147 33.16 -11.66 -11.97
C ILE A 147 32.34 -12.63 -11.15
N LEU A 148 31.56 -13.47 -11.83
CA LEU A 148 31.04 -14.72 -11.32
C LEU A 148 31.97 -15.84 -11.80
N SER A 149 32.67 -16.47 -10.86
CA SER A 149 33.65 -17.51 -11.12
C SER A 149 33.09 -18.86 -10.73
N VAL A 150 32.89 -19.76 -11.69
CA VAL A 150 32.28 -21.08 -11.49
C VAL A 150 33.27 -22.23 -11.68
N GLN A 151 33.06 -23.33 -10.97
CA GLN A 151 33.78 -24.59 -11.14
C GLN A 151 32.91 -25.77 -10.69
N LEU A 152 33.28 -26.98 -11.12
CA LEU A 152 32.62 -28.23 -10.72
C LEU A 152 31.10 -28.21 -10.91
N THR A 153 30.63 -27.57 -11.99
CA THR A 153 29.19 -27.58 -12.31
C THR A 153 28.79 -28.95 -12.84
N GLU A 154 27.58 -29.43 -12.54
CA GLU A 154 27.13 -30.75 -13.00
C GLU A 154 25.76 -30.70 -13.65
N ALA A 155 25.60 -31.47 -14.74
CA ALA A 155 24.32 -31.67 -15.40
C ALA A 155 23.27 -32.33 -14.47
N PRO A 156 21.96 -32.10 -14.69
CA PRO A 156 21.38 -31.37 -15.83
C PRO A 156 21.34 -29.85 -15.65
N ASP A 157 21.41 -29.34 -14.42
CA ASP A 157 21.10 -27.93 -14.15
C ASP A 157 22.35 -27.03 -14.17
N HIS A 158 23.54 -27.59 -13.91
CA HIS A 158 24.79 -26.84 -13.73
C HIS A 158 24.64 -25.72 -12.67
N VAL A 159 25.32 -24.59 -12.81
CA VAL A 159 25.07 -23.41 -11.96
C VAL A 159 24.21 -22.45 -12.76
N GLU A 160 23.02 -22.16 -12.26
CA GLU A 160 22.14 -21.12 -12.81
C GLU A 160 22.18 -19.89 -11.93
N VAL A 161 22.21 -18.71 -12.56
CA VAL A 161 22.29 -17.42 -11.90
C VAL A 161 21.20 -16.50 -12.44
N ASP A 162 20.59 -15.74 -11.55
CA ASP A 162 19.56 -14.77 -11.85
C ASP A 162 19.75 -13.52 -10.98
N SER A 163 19.23 -12.39 -11.45
CA SER A 163 19.03 -11.17 -10.67
C SER A 163 20.29 -10.69 -9.96
N VAL A 164 21.32 -10.42 -10.76
CA VAL A 164 22.58 -9.86 -10.27
C VAL A 164 22.42 -8.38 -10.04
N ARG A 165 22.78 -7.92 -8.85
CA ARG A 165 22.92 -6.51 -8.49
C ARG A 165 24.33 -6.22 -7.98
N ILE A 166 24.90 -5.12 -8.44
CA ILE A 166 26.22 -4.65 -8.03
C ILE A 166 26.05 -3.22 -7.52
N TYR A 167 26.51 -2.95 -6.30
CA TYR A 167 26.35 -1.64 -5.68
C TYR A 167 27.47 -1.32 -4.70
N VAL A 168 27.63 -0.02 -4.43
CA VAL A 168 28.60 0.50 -3.45
C VAL A 168 28.09 0.27 -2.02
N GLY A 169 28.96 -0.18 -1.14
CA GLY A 169 28.71 -0.40 0.27
C GLY A 169 28.41 -1.85 0.65
N ALA A 170 28.22 -2.06 1.95
CA ALA A 170 28.02 -3.37 2.57
C ALA A 170 26.54 -3.75 2.78
N GLY A 171 25.62 -2.80 2.63
CA GLY A 171 24.17 -3.00 2.80
C GLY A 171 23.45 -2.95 1.46
N ASN A 172 22.38 -3.74 1.31
CA ASN A 172 21.56 -3.74 0.09
C ASN A 172 21.05 -2.31 -0.18
N PRO A 173 21.27 -1.73 -1.37
CA PRO A 173 20.71 -0.45 -1.72
C PRO A 173 19.20 -0.64 -1.72
N ALA A 174 18.54 0.24 -0.99
CA ALA A 174 17.09 0.28 -1.01
C ALA A 174 16.62 0.57 -2.44
N THR A 175 15.72 -0.24 -2.97
CA THR A 175 15.01 0.05 -4.20
C THR A 175 13.93 1.08 -3.88
N GLU A 176 13.96 2.26 -4.51
CA GLU A 176 12.85 3.20 -4.41
C GLU A 176 11.60 2.55 -5.02
N ALA A 177 10.56 2.37 -4.22
CA ALA A 177 9.31 1.73 -4.64
C ALA A 177 8.12 2.43 -4.02
N THR A 178 7.07 2.65 -4.81
CA THR A 178 5.77 3.07 -4.30
C THR A 178 5.09 1.93 -3.54
N ILE A 179 4.14 2.26 -2.66
CA ILE A 179 3.32 1.23 -1.99
C ILE A 179 2.59 0.36 -3.02
N TYR A 180 2.14 0.95 -4.13
CA TYR A 180 1.53 0.21 -5.23
C TYR A 180 2.48 -0.83 -5.84
N GLU A 181 3.75 -0.48 -6.08
CA GLU A 181 4.74 -1.44 -6.62
C GLU A 181 5.12 -2.53 -5.62
N ILE A 182 5.01 -2.26 -4.32
CA ILE A 182 5.19 -3.26 -3.26
C ILE A 182 3.98 -4.21 -3.22
N GLN A 183 2.77 -3.70 -3.41
CA GLN A 183 1.53 -4.44 -3.15
C GLN A 183 0.94 -5.11 -4.39
N TYR A 184 0.97 -4.47 -5.55
CA TYR A 184 0.24 -4.91 -6.74
C TYR A 184 0.75 -6.23 -7.30
N THR A 185 -0.16 -7.20 -7.43
CA THR A 185 0.07 -8.48 -8.08
C THR A 185 -1.05 -8.81 -9.05
N THR A 186 -0.73 -9.53 -10.13
CA THR A 186 -1.73 -10.09 -11.06
C THR A 186 -2.27 -11.45 -10.61
N ASN A 187 -1.65 -12.06 -9.59
CA ASN A 187 -2.09 -13.31 -9.01
C ASN A 187 -2.99 -13.02 -7.80
N PRO A 188 -4.28 -13.36 -7.82
CA PRO A 188 -5.15 -13.17 -6.66
C PRO A 188 -4.67 -14.04 -5.48
N GLY A 189 -4.24 -13.42 -4.38
CA GLY A 189 -3.62 -14.06 -3.23
C GLY A 189 -2.10 -14.30 -3.39
N GLY A 190 -1.44 -13.56 -4.27
CA GLY A 190 -0.03 -13.73 -4.58
C GLY A 190 0.86 -12.83 -3.74
N ASP A 191 1.98 -13.37 -3.26
CA ASP A 191 3.02 -12.62 -2.56
C ASP A 191 3.45 -11.36 -3.32
N SER A 192 3.91 -10.36 -2.58
CA SER A 192 4.52 -9.15 -3.13
C SER A 192 5.56 -9.47 -4.22
N PRO A 193 5.56 -8.76 -5.36
CA PRO A 193 6.63 -8.90 -6.37
C PRO A 193 8.00 -8.45 -5.85
N LEU A 194 8.06 -7.76 -4.71
CA LEU A 194 9.28 -7.28 -4.08
C LEU A 194 9.63 -8.06 -2.80
N LEU A 195 9.04 -9.23 -2.58
CA LEU A 195 9.32 -10.08 -1.40
C LEU A 195 10.83 -10.30 -1.19
N GLY A 196 11.32 -9.94 -0.01
CA GLY A 196 12.72 -10.06 0.42
C GLY A 196 13.62 -8.89 -0.01
N GLU A 197 13.13 -7.97 -0.83
CA GLU A 197 13.88 -6.79 -1.26
C GLU A 197 13.86 -5.71 -0.18
N GLN A 198 14.97 -4.98 -0.08
CA GLN A 198 15.03 -3.76 0.71
C GLN A 198 14.50 -2.61 -0.14
N VAL A 199 13.46 -1.94 0.34
CA VAL A 199 12.77 -0.86 -0.36
C VAL A 199 12.82 0.44 0.43
N SER A 200 12.91 1.56 -0.28
CA SER A 200 12.66 2.90 0.25
C SER A 200 11.28 3.34 -0.22
N THR A 201 10.42 3.70 0.72
CA THR A 201 9.04 4.13 0.43
C THR A 201 8.54 5.14 1.47
N GLY A 202 7.32 5.62 1.32
CA GLY A 202 6.72 6.55 2.24
C GLY A 202 5.22 6.71 2.05
N GLY A 203 4.57 7.23 3.08
CA GLY A 203 3.13 7.41 3.13
C GLY A 203 2.69 8.19 4.36
N ILE A 204 1.39 8.42 4.47
CA ILE A 204 0.75 9.00 5.65
C ILE A 204 0.34 7.86 6.57
N VAL A 205 0.69 7.98 7.85
CA VAL A 205 0.30 7.02 8.89
C VAL A 205 -1.20 7.12 9.15
N THR A 206 -1.92 6.01 9.03
CA THR A 206 -3.39 5.95 9.08
C THR A 206 -3.93 5.29 10.34
N ALA A 207 -3.16 4.36 10.89
CA ALA A 207 -3.40 3.71 12.18
C ALA A 207 -2.07 3.32 12.82
N THR A 208 -2.08 3.13 14.14
CA THR A 208 -0.94 2.67 14.94
C THR A 208 -1.46 1.63 15.93
N HIS A 209 -0.79 0.49 16.06
CA HIS A 209 -1.18 -0.52 17.05
C HIS A 209 0.01 -1.40 17.43
N GLY A 210 0.21 -1.62 18.73
CA GLY A 210 1.25 -2.49 19.25
C GLY A 210 2.65 -2.13 18.73
N SER A 211 3.22 -3.06 17.96
CA SER A 211 4.58 -3.01 17.41
C SER A 211 4.65 -2.52 15.96
N GLY A 212 3.65 -1.78 15.50
CA GLY A 212 3.62 -1.30 14.12
C GLY A 212 2.58 -0.23 13.85
N TYR A 213 2.50 0.12 12.57
CA TYR A 213 1.63 1.16 12.06
C TYR A 213 1.31 0.93 10.58
N TRP A 214 0.18 1.47 10.12
CA TRP A 214 -0.23 1.42 8.73
C TRP A 214 0.10 2.73 8.06
N ILE A 215 0.69 2.67 6.86
CA ILE A 215 0.89 3.83 5.99
C ILE A 215 0.12 3.65 4.70
N GLN A 216 -0.33 4.78 4.14
CA GLN A 216 -0.90 4.79 2.79
C GLN A 216 -0.42 5.97 1.96
N ASN A 217 -0.36 5.78 0.65
CA ASN A 217 -0.01 6.80 -0.33
C ASN A 217 -1.09 6.86 -1.41
N GLY A 218 -2.24 7.41 -1.04
CA GLY A 218 -3.45 7.41 -1.85
C GLY A 218 -4.66 6.97 -1.03
N ASN A 219 -5.76 6.70 -1.72
CA ASN A 219 -7.00 6.15 -1.15
C ASN A 219 -7.71 5.20 -2.14
N GLY A 220 -6.96 4.64 -3.09
CA GLY A 220 -7.44 3.66 -4.06
C GLY A 220 -6.77 2.31 -3.82
N ALA A 221 -7.22 1.27 -4.52
CA ALA A 221 -6.63 -0.06 -4.48
C ALA A 221 -5.08 -0.05 -4.49
N TRP A 222 -4.48 -0.95 -3.70
CA TRP A 222 -3.04 -1.19 -3.52
C TRP A 222 -2.25 0.01 -2.98
N SER A 223 -2.88 0.88 -2.18
CA SER A 223 -2.22 2.10 -1.71
C SER A 223 -1.83 2.11 -0.24
N GLY A 224 -2.02 1.00 0.49
CA GLY A 224 -1.66 0.86 1.90
C GLY A 224 -0.77 -0.34 2.17
N VAL A 225 -0.03 -0.29 3.28
CA VAL A 225 0.82 -1.39 3.75
C VAL A 225 1.03 -1.27 5.26
N TYR A 226 1.13 -2.41 5.94
CA TYR A 226 1.50 -2.48 7.34
C TYR A 226 3.02 -2.43 7.50
N VAL A 227 3.50 -1.70 8.51
CA VAL A 227 4.92 -1.60 8.87
C VAL A 227 5.10 -2.17 10.27
N PHE A 228 5.83 -3.28 10.36
CA PHE A 228 6.27 -3.87 11.61
C PHE A 228 7.56 -3.20 12.09
N ASP A 229 7.46 -2.39 13.14
CA ASP A 229 8.54 -1.52 13.63
C ASP A 229 8.42 -1.30 15.14
N ASN A 230 9.35 -1.89 15.89
CA ASN A 230 9.42 -1.75 17.35
C ASN A 230 10.25 -0.54 17.81
N ASN A 231 10.86 0.19 16.88
CA ASN A 231 11.87 1.20 17.17
C ASN A 231 11.33 2.61 16.97
N ASN A 232 10.43 2.81 16.00
CA ASN A 232 9.81 4.10 15.73
C ASN A 232 8.31 4.07 16.09
N SER A 233 7.80 5.19 16.59
CA SER A 233 6.40 5.32 17.01
C SER A 233 5.80 6.61 16.43
N PRO A 234 5.49 6.66 15.12
CA PRO A 234 4.84 7.81 14.51
C PRO A 234 3.40 7.97 15.01
N ALA A 235 2.83 9.17 14.81
CA ALA A 235 1.42 9.44 15.08
C ALA A 235 0.58 9.36 13.79
N VAL A 236 -0.71 9.04 13.93
CA VAL A 236 -1.67 9.15 12.82
C VAL A 236 -1.65 10.56 12.23
N GLY A 237 -1.54 10.66 10.91
CA GLY A 237 -1.36 11.92 10.18
C GLY A 237 0.09 12.36 9.98
N ASP A 238 1.08 11.63 10.51
CA ASP A 238 2.48 11.82 10.13
C ASP A 238 2.73 11.32 8.71
N SER A 239 3.40 12.13 7.89
CA SER A 239 3.96 11.71 6.60
C SER A 239 5.40 11.28 6.84
N ILE A 240 5.69 10.03 6.55
CA ILE A 240 7.00 9.42 6.80
C ILE A 240 7.63 8.88 5.52
N THR A 241 8.95 8.81 5.53
CA THR A 241 9.73 8.00 4.58
C THR A 241 10.56 7.00 5.37
N LEU A 242 10.67 5.78 4.86
CA LEU A 242 11.39 4.71 5.53
C LEU A 242 12.08 3.78 4.53
N THR A 243 13.11 3.09 5.01
CA THR A 243 13.73 1.96 4.31
C THR A 243 13.52 0.70 5.12
N ALA A 244 12.93 -0.33 4.52
CA ALA A 244 12.52 -1.58 5.16
C ALA A 244 12.67 -2.77 4.20
N ILE A 245 12.57 -3.99 4.72
CA ILE A 245 12.50 -5.22 3.93
C ILE A 245 11.02 -5.56 3.71
N VAL A 246 10.65 -5.94 2.49
CA VAL A 246 9.32 -6.46 2.19
C VAL A 246 9.24 -7.93 2.63
N GLU A 247 8.24 -8.27 3.44
CA GLU A 247 8.01 -9.62 3.93
C GLU A 247 6.55 -10.06 3.74
N GLU A 248 6.35 -11.38 3.63
CA GLU A 248 5.04 -12.01 3.71
C GLU A 248 4.89 -12.68 5.07
N TYR A 249 3.97 -12.18 5.89
CA TYR A 249 3.70 -12.74 7.21
C TYR A 249 2.28 -13.29 7.28
N PHE A 250 2.15 -14.62 7.25
CA PHE A 250 0.87 -15.32 7.15
C PHE A 250 -0.01 -14.87 5.97
N ASN A 251 0.60 -14.62 4.81
CA ASN A 251 -0.01 -14.11 3.58
C ASN A 251 -0.55 -12.67 3.70
N ASN A 252 0.07 -11.86 4.54
CA ASN A 252 -0.12 -10.42 4.57
C ASN A 252 1.22 -9.77 4.23
N THR A 253 1.23 -8.91 3.21
CA THR A 253 2.43 -8.17 2.82
C THR A 253 2.70 -7.09 3.87
N GLU A 254 3.89 -7.11 4.46
CA GLU A 254 4.33 -6.12 5.44
C GLU A 254 5.75 -5.61 5.16
N LEU A 255 6.06 -4.44 5.74
CA LEU A 255 7.40 -3.88 5.76
C LEU A 255 8.01 -4.10 7.14
N SER A 256 9.15 -4.79 7.21
CA SER A 256 9.83 -5.09 8.46
C SER A 256 11.29 -4.61 8.44
N SER A 257 12.01 -4.81 9.53
CA SER A 257 13.46 -4.52 9.61
C SER A 257 13.80 -3.08 9.17
N VAL A 258 13.06 -2.10 9.68
CA VAL A 258 13.24 -0.69 9.33
C VAL A 258 14.66 -0.22 9.69
N THR A 259 15.39 0.27 8.68
CA THR A 259 16.80 0.70 8.78
C THR A 259 16.98 2.21 8.67
N VAL A 260 16.07 2.87 7.94
CA VAL A 260 16.00 4.34 7.83
C VAL A 260 14.57 4.75 8.12
N PHE A 261 14.41 5.80 8.91
CA PHE A 261 13.11 6.37 9.23
C PHE A 261 13.23 7.89 9.31
N SER A 262 12.29 8.60 8.69
CA SER A 262 12.20 10.06 8.78
C SER A 262 10.74 10.48 8.79
N ASN A 263 10.37 11.30 9.79
CA ASN A 263 9.11 12.04 9.76
C ASN A 263 9.33 13.33 8.95
N VAL A 264 8.63 13.44 7.82
CA VAL A 264 8.70 14.56 6.89
C VAL A 264 7.79 15.71 7.33
N SER A 265 6.58 15.40 7.80
CA SER A 265 5.62 16.37 8.30
C SER A 265 4.53 15.71 9.16
N SER A 266 3.87 16.49 10.02
CA SER A 266 2.82 16.01 10.93
C SER A 266 1.47 16.70 10.71
N GLY A 267 0.39 16.05 11.14
CA GLY A 267 -0.97 16.61 11.10
C GLY A 267 -1.58 16.67 9.71
N ASN A 268 -1.12 15.81 8.80
CA ASN A 268 -1.65 15.70 7.45
C ASN A 268 -3.05 15.06 7.47
N PRO A 269 -3.92 15.41 6.49
CA PRO A 269 -5.21 14.76 6.36
C PRO A 269 -5.03 13.28 6.04
N VAL A 270 -5.75 12.42 6.77
CA VAL A 270 -5.80 10.99 6.51
C VAL A 270 -6.97 10.71 5.59
N LEU A 271 -6.71 10.15 4.42
CA LEU A 271 -7.75 9.85 3.43
C LEU A 271 -8.42 8.52 3.78
N VAL A 272 -9.74 8.47 3.64
CA VAL A 272 -10.55 7.26 3.87
C VAL A 272 -11.18 6.84 2.55
N ALA A 273 -11.04 5.57 2.18
CA ALA A 273 -11.67 5.03 0.98
C ALA A 273 -13.08 4.50 1.31
N GLY A 274 -14.12 5.10 0.74
CA GLY A 274 -15.48 4.57 0.83
C GLY A 274 -15.67 3.39 -0.12
N ILE A 275 -15.93 2.20 0.40
CA ILE A 275 -16.02 0.95 -0.37
C ILE A 275 -17.21 0.10 0.07
N SER A 276 -17.53 -0.93 -0.72
CA SER A 276 -18.53 -1.92 -0.32
C SER A 276 -17.96 -2.94 0.67
N THR A 277 -18.82 -3.61 1.43
CA THR A 277 -18.40 -4.71 2.31
C THR A 277 -17.82 -5.90 1.53
N ALA A 278 -18.25 -6.13 0.30
CA ALA A 278 -17.63 -7.12 -0.59
C ALA A 278 -16.22 -6.71 -1.04
N ASP A 279 -16.01 -5.44 -1.44
CA ASP A 279 -14.69 -4.96 -1.86
C ASP A 279 -13.69 -5.01 -0.70
N ALA A 280 -14.12 -4.77 0.54
CA ALA A 280 -13.27 -4.90 1.72
C ALA A 280 -12.71 -6.31 1.95
N ASN A 281 -13.26 -7.34 1.29
CA ASN A 281 -12.74 -8.70 1.29
C ASN A 281 -11.69 -8.97 0.20
N LEU A 282 -11.40 -8.00 -0.66
CA LEU A 282 -10.43 -8.15 -1.73
C LEU A 282 -9.02 -7.77 -1.26
N GLU A 283 -8.02 -8.43 -1.84
CA GLU A 283 -6.61 -8.24 -1.53
C GLU A 283 -6.10 -6.83 -1.86
N ASP A 284 -6.69 -6.20 -2.88
CA ASP A 284 -6.32 -4.86 -3.30
C ASP A 284 -6.63 -3.77 -2.27
N TRP A 285 -7.37 -4.09 -1.21
CA TRP A 285 -7.60 -3.19 -0.09
C TRP A 285 -6.72 -3.47 1.11
N GLU A 286 -5.82 -4.46 1.10
CA GLU A 286 -4.94 -4.81 2.23
C GLU A 286 -4.16 -3.58 2.76
N GLY A 287 -4.13 -3.43 4.09
CA GLY A 287 -3.38 -2.39 4.77
C GLY A 287 -3.90 -0.96 4.58
N GLN A 288 -5.09 -0.78 3.99
CA GLN A 288 -5.66 0.54 3.70
C GLN A 288 -6.72 0.97 4.71
N LEU A 289 -6.83 2.28 4.93
CA LEU A 289 -7.93 2.86 5.71
C LEU A 289 -9.20 2.99 4.84
N VAL A 290 -10.21 2.20 5.18
CA VAL A 290 -11.46 2.10 4.43
C VAL A 290 -12.66 2.49 5.30
N GLN A 291 -13.79 2.77 4.66
CA GLN A 291 -15.08 2.95 5.31
C GLN A 291 -16.17 2.21 4.54
N VAL A 292 -16.92 1.38 5.25
CA VAL A 292 -18.19 0.81 4.78
C VAL A 292 -19.33 1.62 5.39
N THR A 293 -20.33 1.95 4.58
CA THR A 293 -21.42 2.87 4.97
C THR A 293 -22.74 2.14 5.01
N SER A 294 -23.56 2.40 6.02
CA SER A 294 -24.91 1.86 6.17
C SER A 294 -24.94 0.32 6.04
N ALA A 295 -23.91 -0.35 6.57
CA ALA A 295 -23.81 -1.80 6.56
C ALA A 295 -24.57 -2.39 7.76
N THR A 296 -25.40 -3.39 7.52
CA THR A 296 -26.23 -4.01 8.55
C THR A 296 -25.40 -4.98 9.38
N CYS A 297 -25.46 -4.89 10.70
CA CYS A 297 -24.90 -5.93 11.58
C CYS A 297 -25.67 -7.24 11.39
N VAL A 298 -25.03 -8.24 10.80
CA VAL A 298 -25.62 -9.56 10.49
C VAL A 298 -25.20 -10.64 11.48
N ASN A 299 -24.18 -10.39 12.30
CA ASN A 299 -23.75 -11.27 13.39
C ASN A 299 -23.14 -10.43 14.52
N ASP A 300 -23.79 -10.41 15.69
CA ASP A 300 -23.37 -9.67 16.90
C ASP A 300 -22.77 -10.58 17.99
N ASP A 301 -22.53 -11.86 17.70
CA ASP A 301 -22.02 -12.84 18.67
C ASP A 301 -20.51 -12.71 18.88
N VAL A 302 -20.10 -11.58 19.46
CA VAL A 302 -18.69 -11.28 19.79
C VAL A 302 -18.12 -12.26 20.83
N ILE A 303 -18.96 -12.93 21.63
CA ILE A 303 -18.51 -13.87 22.66
C ILE A 303 -17.96 -15.15 22.02
N ASN A 304 -18.68 -15.71 21.03
CA ASN A 304 -18.28 -16.95 20.39
C ASN A 304 -17.38 -16.73 19.16
N ASN A 305 -17.23 -15.49 18.69
CA ASN A 305 -16.38 -15.13 17.54
C ASN A 305 -15.10 -14.38 17.94
N ASN A 306 -14.62 -14.57 19.17
CA ASN A 306 -13.38 -13.97 19.68
C ASN A 306 -13.34 -12.44 19.54
N GLY A 307 -14.40 -11.75 19.97
CA GLY A 307 -14.50 -10.28 19.88
C GLY A 307 -15.02 -9.75 18.54
N GLN A 308 -15.02 -10.57 17.49
CA GLN A 308 -15.40 -10.17 16.14
C GLN A 308 -16.90 -10.18 15.90
N TRP A 309 -17.32 -9.32 14.95
CA TRP A 309 -18.70 -9.24 14.48
C TRP A 309 -18.75 -9.00 12.97
N GLN A 310 -19.93 -9.08 12.35
CA GLN A 310 -20.08 -8.97 10.90
C GLN A 310 -21.04 -7.87 10.50
N VAL A 311 -20.68 -7.15 9.43
CA VAL A 311 -21.54 -6.20 8.74
C VAL A 311 -21.68 -6.52 7.26
N ASP A 312 -22.84 -6.22 6.68
CA ASP A 312 -23.16 -6.44 5.27
C ASP A 312 -24.00 -5.28 4.72
N ASP A 313 -23.51 -4.61 3.67
CA ASP A 313 -24.23 -3.53 2.97
C ASP A 313 -25.19 -4.03 1.87
N GLY A 314 -25.30 -5.35 1.71
CA GLY A 314 -26.04 -6.04 0.66
C GLY A 314 -25.16 -6.62 -0.45
N SER A 315 -23.87 -6.32 -0.46
CA SER A 315 -22.89 -6.90 -1.40
C SER A 315 -22.23 -8.19 -0.89
N GLY A 316 -22.32 -8.47 0.42
CA GLY A 316 -21.64 -9.58 1.10
C GLY A 316 -21.03 -9.10 2.42
N PHE A 317 -20.81 -10.00 3.38
CA PHE A 317 -20.36 -9.58 4.71
C PHE A 317 -18.84 -9.32 4.78
N ILE A 318 -18.42 -8.46 5.70
CA ILE A 318 -17.02 -8.30 6.15
C ILE A 318 -16.95 -8.45 7.67
N TRP A 319 -15.82 -8.96 8.17
CA TRP A 319 -15.54 -9.02 9.61
C TRP A 319 -15.03 -7.69 10.12
N ILE A 320 -15.54 -7.28 11.28
CA ILE A 320 -14.99 -6.19 12.08
C ILE A 320 -14.34 -6.85 13.30
N ASP A 321 -13.05 -6.59 13.50
CA ASP A 321 -12.23 -7.24 14.53
C ASP A 321 -11.85 -6.28 15.66
N ASP A 322 -11.46 -6.85 16.79
CA ASP A 322 -11.19 -6.14 18.04
C ASP A 322 -9.69 -5.89 18.27
N LEU A 323 -8.84 -6.08 17.25
CA LEU A 323 -7.40 -5.94 17.36
C LEU A 323 -7.02 -4.56 17.89
N ILE A 324 -7.61 -3.49 17.34
CA ILE A 324 -7.34 -2.11 17.74
C ILE A 324 -8.44 -1.58 18.68
N TYR A 325 -9.70 -1.76 18.33
CA TYR A 325 -10.83 -1.26 19.12
C TYR A 325 -11.98 -2.28 19.22
N ALA A 326 -12.18 -2.81 20.42
CA ALA A 326 -13.30 -3.68 20.73
C ALA A 326 -14.64 -2.92 20.78
N PHE A 327 -15.65 -3.47 20.09
CA PHE A 327 -17.00 -2.91 20.06
C PHE A 327 -18.06 -4.02 20.16
N VAL A 328 -19.16 -3.73 20.87
CA VAL A 328 -20.30 -4.66 20.99
C VAL A 328 -21.44 -4.11 20.13
N PRO A 329 -21.71 -4.69 18.95
CA PRO A 329 -22.77 -4.21 18.07
C PRO A 329 -24.14 -4.68 18.54
N THR A 330 -25.19 -4.12 17.92
CA THR A 330 -26.57 -4.59 18.07
C THR A 330 -27.03 -5.17 16.74
N LEU A 331 -27.47 -6.45 16.76
CA LEU A 331 -27.98 -7.13 15.57
C LEU A 331 -29.05 -6.31 14.82
N ASN A 332 -29.00 -6.32 13.49
CA ASN A 332 -29.88 -5.57 12.58
C ASN A 332 -29.77 -4.03 12.67
N THR A 333 -28.76 -3.51 13.37
CA THR A 333 -28.44 -2.07 13.34
C THR A 333 -27.52 -1.78 12.16
N PHE A 334 -27.70 -0.62 11.54
CA PHE A 334 -26.89 -0.17 10.41
C PHE A 334 -25.74 0.65 10.96
N TYR A 335 -24.53 0.39 10.48
CA TYR A 335 -23.31 1.04 10.94
C TYR A 335 -22.55 1.64 9.77
N ASP A 336 -21.97 2.82 10.01
CA ASP A 336 -20.83 3.31 9.25
C ASP A 336 -19.59 2.90 10.03
N VAL A 337 -18.73 2.08 9.43
CA VAL A 337 -17.53 1.53 10.06
C VAL A 337 -16.31 1.92 9.24
N THR A 338 -15.36 2.59 9.90
CA THR A 338 -14.06 2.98 9.37
C THR A 338 -12.97 2.15 10.04
N GLY A 339 -11.91 1.82 9.33
CA GLY A 339 -10.80 1.08 9.92
C GLY A 339 -9.76 0.68 8.91
N VAL A 340 -8.60 0.24 9.40
CA VAL A 340 -7.57 -0.32 8.52
C VAL A 340 -7.90 -1.77 8.22
N THR A 341 -7.69 -2.21 7.00
CA THR A 341 -7.91 -3.59 6.61
C THR A 341 -6.73 -4.48 7.00
N THR A 342 -7.03 -5.70 7.43
CA THR A 342 -6.03 -6.70 7.81
C THR A 342 -6.41 -8.07 7.27
N TYR A 343 -5.44 -8.99 7.26
CA TYR A 343 -5.68 -10.41 7.01
C TYR A 343 -5.04 -11.27 8.09
N ALA A 344 -5.86 -12.12 8.70
CA ALA A 344 -5.41 -13.09 9.69
C ALA A 344 -6.37 -14.27 9.73
N PHE A 345 -5.87 -15.46 10.05
CA PHE A 345 -6.68 -16.68 10.18
C PHE A 345 -7.56 -16.99 8.95
N SER A 346 -7.04 -16.68 7.75
CA SER A 346 -7.77 -16.84 6.49
C SER A 346 -9.02 -15.97 6.34
N GLN A 347 -9.02 -14.82 7.00
CA GLN A 347 -10.13 -13.86 7.01
C GLN A 347 -9.62 -12.44 6.79
N ARG A 348 -10.29 -11.71 5.88
CA ARG A 348 -10.13 -10.26 5.70
C ARG A 348 -11.02 -9.54 6.71
N LYS A 349 -10.50 -8.47 7.29
CA LYS A 349 -11.13 -7.77 8.40
C LYS A 349 -10.92 -6.27 8.30
N ILE A 350 -11.79 -5.49 8.94
CA ILE A 350 -11.61 -4.07 9.21
C ILE A 350 -11.35 -3.90 10.70
N GLU A 351 -10.32 -3.13 11.02
CA GLU A 351 -9.89 -2.79 12.39
C GLU A 351 -10.21 -1.32 12.70
N PRO A 352 -11.32 -1.03 13.41
CA PRO A 352 -11.65 0.32 13.84
C PRO A 352 -10.57 0.84 14.79
N ARG A 353 -10.14 2.09 14.64
CA ARG A 353 -9.02 2.65 15.42
C ARG A 353 -9.46 3.14 16.79
N ASP A 354 -10.68 3.68 16.86
CA ASP A 354 -11.30 4.17 18.09
C ASP A 354 -12.83 4.26 17.94
N MET A 355 -13.51 4.81 18.95
CA MET A 355 -14.97 4.91 18.93
C MET A 355 -15.55 5.80 17.83
N ASN A 356 -14.78 6.75 17.28
CA ASN A 356 -15.25 7.64 16.22
C ASN A 356 -15.30 6.92 14.87
N ASP A 357 -14.63 5.78 14.74
CA ASP A 357 -14.64 4.96 13.54
C ASP A 357 -15.91 4.10 13.44
N ILE A 358 -16.76 4.05 14.48
CA ILE A 358 -18.02 3.31 14.46
C ILE A 358 -19.17 4.25 14.82
N SER A 359 -20.13 4.41 13.89
CA SER A 359 -21.33 5.18 14.16
C SER A 359 -22.58 4.47 13.67
N ILE A 360 -23.70 4.66 14.37
CA ILE A 360 -24.98 4.10 13.96
C ILE A 360 -25.49 4.91 12.77
N SER A 361 -25.57 4.25 11.63
CA SER A 361 -26.24 4.76 10.46
C SER A 361 -27.75 4.60 10.67
N SER A 362 -28.53 5.63 10.40
CA SER A 362 -29.99 5.49 10.48
C SER A 362 -30.47 4.75 9.25
N SER A 363 -31.05 3.56 9.44
CA SER A 363 -31.60 2.69 8.38
C SER A 363 -32.79 3.30 7.62
N VAL A 364 -33.33 4.40 8.14
CA VAL A 364 -34.04 5.33 7.31
C VAL A 364 -32.93 6.08 6.59
N ALA A 365 -32.72 5.75 5.32
CA ALA A 365 -32.55 6.84 4.37
C ALA A 365 -33.77 7.74 4.58
N GLU A 366 -33.71 8.65 5.55
CA GLU A 366 -34.17 9.98 5.31
C GLU A 366 -33.20 10.41 4.22
N ARG A 367 -33.56 10.06 2.98
CA ARG A 367 -33.53 11.06 1.96
C ARG A 367 -34.17 12.26 2.67
N PHE A 368 -33.35 13.16 3.19
CA PHE A 368 -33.52 14.56 2.91
C PHE A 368 -33.56 14.65 1.38
N GLY A 369 -34.66 14.13 0.79
CA GLY A 369 -35.04 14.41 -0.56
C GLY A 369 -35.13 15.90 -0.54
N ASP A 370 -34.33 16.54 -1.39
CA ASP A 370 -34.26 17.98 -1.59
C ASP A 370 -34.49 18.79 -0.31
N VAL A 371 -33.38 19.15 0.37
CA VAL A 371 -33.40 20.07 1.51
C VAL A 371 -34.38 21.22 1.21
N VAL A 372 -35.47 21.27 1.97
CA VAL A 372 -36.38 22.40 1.94
C VAL A 372 -35.61 23.58 2.48
N ASN A 373 -35.37 24.58 1.63
CA ASN A 373 -34.69 25.80 2.04
C ASN A 373 -35.65 26.61 2.93
N VAL A 374 -35.50 26.46 4.24
CA VAL A 374 -36.22 27.24 5.25
C VAL A 374 -35.30 28.30 5.84
N TYR A 375 -35.73 29.56 5.83
CA TYR A 375 -34.93 30.66 6.35
C TYR A 375 -35.80 31.85 6.81
N PRO A 376 -35.34 32.66 7.77
CA PRO A 376 -34.22 32.33 8.66
C PRO A 376 -34.60 31.14 9.57
N ASN A 377 -33.62 30.34 9.94
CA ASN A 377 -33.79 29.28 10.93
C ASN A 377 -32.51 29.24 11.77
N PRO A 378 -32.52 29.71 13.03
CA PRO A 378 -33.70 30.07 13.84
C PRO A 378 -34.47 31.33 13.37
N THR A 379 -35.75 31.44 13.75
CA THR A 379 -36.63 32.59 13.43
C THR A 379 -37.47 33.05 14.63
N SER A 380 -37.87 34.32 14.66
CA SER A 380 -38.75 34.90 15.69
C SER A 380 -40.23 34.89 15.30
N ASP A 381 -40.54 35.32 14.06
CA ASP A 381 -41.90 35.67 13.66
C ASP A 381 -42.33 35.04 12.33
N VAL A 382 -41.40 34.89 11.38
CA VAL A 382 -41.72 34.43 10.02
C VAL A 382 -40.66 33.44 9.52
N LEU A 383 -41.13 32.32 8.97
CA LEU A 383 -40.30 31.35 8.27
C LEU A 383 -40.61 31.41 6.77
N PHE A 384 -39.61 31.65 5.93
CA PHE A 384 -39.75 31.49 4.49
C PHE A 384 -39.45 30.05 4.11
N VAL A 385 -40.32 29.46 3.29
CA VAL A 385 -40.12 28.17 2.65
C VAL A 385 -39.90 28.42 1.16
N ALA A 386 -38.77 27.95 0.62
CA ALA A 386 -38.43 28.07 -0.80
C ALA A 386 -38.25 26.70 -1.46
N PHE A 387 -38.89 26.52 -2.62
CA PHE A 387 -38.79 25.34 -3.46
C PHE A 387 -37.79 25.57 -4.60
N ALA A 388 -37.01 24.55 -4.98
CA ALA A 388 -36.02 24.66 -6.06
C ALA A 388 -36.66 24.73 -7.47
N GLN A 389 -37.91 24.30 -7.62
CA GLN A 389 -38.71 24.30 -8.86
C GLN A 389 -40.19 24.53 -8.49
N GLY A 390 -40.88 25.45 -9.16
CA GLY A 390 -42.28 25.81 -8.89
C GLY A 390 -43.36 24.99 -9.60
N PRO A 391 -44.67 25.23 -9.35
CA PRO A 391 -45.35 25.15 -8.07
C PRO A 391 -46.00 23.76 -7.92
N GLU A 392 -45.41 22.87 -7.12
CA GLU A 392 -46.20 21.80 -6.53
C GLU A 392 -46.93 22.38 -5.33
N ARG A 393 -48.27 22.40 -5.37
CA ARG A 393 -49.10 22.68 -4.20
C ARG A 393 -48.63 21.78 -3.05
N ALA A 394 -48.14 22.38 -1.96
CA ALA A 394 -47.61 21.66 -0.82
C ALA A 394 -48.47 21.95 0.43
N GLU A 395 -48.97 20.91 1.07
CA GLU A 395 -49.56 21.02 2.40
C GLU A 395 -48.44 21.03 3.42
N TYR A 396 -48.39 22.03 4.29
CA TYR A 396 -47.43 22.08 5.37
C TYR A 396 -48.09 21.82 6.72
N THR A 397 -47.36 21.15 7.61
CA THR A 397 -47.70 21.02 9.03
C THR A 397 -46.47 21.31 9.87
N LEU A 398 -46.64 22.07 10.94
CA LEU A 398 -45.65 22.25 11.98
C LEU A 398 -46.08 21.44 13.20
N THR A 399 -45.18 20.62 13.72
CA THR A 399 -45.43 19.71 14.83
C THR A 399 -44.44 20.01 15.95
N ASP A 400 -44.90 20.03 17.21
CA ASP A 400 -44.00 20.13 18.36
C ASP A 400 -43.28 18.79 18.62
N LEU A 401 -42.31 18.78 19.55
CA LEU A 401 -41.54 17.58 19.90
C LEU A 401 -42.39 16.47 20.55
N THR A 402 -43.64 16.74 20.92
CA THR A 402 -44.58 15.73 21.44
C THR A 402 -45.42 15.09 20.34
N GLY A 403 -45.23 15.50 19.08
CA GLY A 403 -45.99 14.98 17.93
C GLY A 403 -47.32 15.69 17.70
N ARG A 404 -47.62 16.78 18.43
CA ARG A 404 -48.85 17.56 18.24
C ARG A 404 -48.66 18.60 17.13
N THR A 405 -49.56 18.61 16.14
CA THR A 405 -49.61 19.67 15.13
C THR A 405 -50.00 21.00 15.78
N VAL A 406 -49.14 22.00 15.62
CA VAL A 406 -49.33 23.36 16.15
C VAL A 406 -49.72 24.37 15.08
N LEU A 407 -49.40 24.12 13.81
CA LEU A 407 -49.75 24.98 12.69
C LEU A 407 -49.83 24.14 11.40
N GLY A 408 -50.62 24.57 10.42
CA GLY A 408 -50.65 23.96 9.10
C GLY A 408 -51.33 24.84 8.06
N GLY A 409 -51.10 24.54 6.78
CA GLY A 409 -51.65 25.31 5.68
C GLY A 409 -51.20 24.79 4.32
N ILE A 410 -51.35 25.62 3.29
CA ILE A 410 -51.00 25.28 1.91
C ILE A 410 -50.04 26.33 1.37
N LEU A 411 -48.94 25.86 0.78
CA LEU A 411 -48.00 26.67 0.01
C LEU A 411 -48.34 26.53 -1.47
N THR A 412 -48.51 27.66 -2.15
CA THR A 412 -48.91 27.72 -3.58
C THR A 412 -47.91 28.49 -4.43
N SER A 413 -46.85 29.01 -3.83
CA SER A 413 -45.80 29.81 -4.50
C SER A 413 -44.42 29.23 -4.21
N ASP A 414 -43.49 29.41 -5.16
CA ASP A 414 -42.10 28.94 -5.10
C ASP A 414 -41.34 29.46 -3.88
N ARG A 415 -41.78 30.60 -3.36
CA ARG A 415 -41.36 31.16 -2.08
C ARG A 415 -42.58 31.72 -1.36
N GLN A 416 -42.84 31.23 -0.15
CA GLN A 416 -43.96 31.71 0.66
C GLN A 416 -43.55 31.84 2.13
N ALA A 417 -44.09 32.88 2.78
CA ALA A 417 -43.89 33.13 4.20
C ALA A 417 -44.94 32.37 5.03
N ILE A 418 -44.50 31.74 6.10
CA ILE A 418 -45.32 31.15 7.15
C ILE A 418 -45.17 32.04 8.40
N ALA A 419 -46.27 32.63 8.84
CA ALA A 419 -46.31 33.37 10.10
C ALA A 419 -46.31 32.38 11.28
N LEU A 420 -45.41 32.59 12.23
CA LEU A 420 -45.23 31.75 13.42
C LEU A 420 -45.76 32.44 14.70
N ASP A 421 -46.62 33.43 14.52
CA ASP A 421 -47.31 34.14 15.60
C ASP A 421 -48.07 33.14 16.48
N GLY A 422 -47.83 33.20 17.79
CA GLY A 422 -48.45 32.30 18.78
C GLY A 422 -47.65 31.03 19.11
N LEU A 423 -46.61 30.67 18.36
CA LEU A 423 -45.71 29.55 18.76
C LEU A 423 -44.77 29.95 19.91
N THR A 424 -44.44 29.03 20.80
CA THR A 424 -43.49 29.26 21.91
C THR A 424 -42.04 29.04 21.46
N ASN A 425 -41.07 29.53 22.22
CA ASN A 425 -39.66 29.22 21.96
C ASN A 425 -39.44 27.71 22.03
N GLY A 426 -38.81 27.13 21.00
CA GLY A 426 -38.64 25.69 20.91
C GLY A 426 -38.34 25.17 19.51
N ASN A 427 -38.15 23.85 19.44
CA ASN A 427 -37.96 23.14 18.18
C ASN A 427 -39.29 22.58 17.68
N TYR A 428 -39.51 22.73 16.39
CA TYR A 428 -40.66 22.22 15.66
C TYR A 428 -40.17 21.42 14.45
N VAL A 429 -40.98 20.46 14.01
CA VAL A 429 -40.80 19.74 12.77
C VAL A 429 -41.76 20.32 11.74
N LEU A 430 -41.23 20.91 10.67
CA LEU A 430 -41.98 21.26 9.47
C LEU A 430 -42.04 20.04 8.57
N THR A 431 -43.24 19.59 8.23
CA THR A 431 -43.48 18.55 7.23
C THR A 431 -44.21 19.18 6.06
N LEU A 432 -43.72 18.98 4.83
CA LEU A 432 -44.34 19.39 3.58
C LEU A 432 -44.78 18.15 2.79
N ARG A 433 -46.06 18.06 2.46
CA ARG A 433 -46.63 17.02 1.63
C ARG A 433 -47.02 17.61 0.28
N THR A 434 -46.40 17.10 -0.78
CA THR A 434 -46.79 17.38 -2.17
C THR A 434 -47.47 16.16 -2.77
N ALA A 435 -47.87 16.21 -4.05
CA ALA A 435 -48.43 15.05 -4.75
C ALA A 435 -47.41 13.90 -4.94
N GLN A 436 -46.11 14.20 -4.94
CA GLN A 436 -45.05 13.24 -5.31
C GLN A 436 -44.11 12.88 -4.16
N ARG A 437 -44.03 13.73 -3.11
CA ARG A 437 -43.03 13.62 -2.04
C ARG A 437 -43.51 14.18 -0.71
N LEU A 438 -42.92 13.65 0.36
CA LEU A 438 -43.00 14.16 1.72
C LEU A 438 -41.61 14.68 2.09
N LEU A 439 -41.51 15.92 2.56
CA LEU A 439 -40.27 16.57 2.97
C LEU A 439 -40.39 16.97 4.44
N SER A 440 -39.32 16.86 5.21
CA SER A 440 -39.31 17.28 6.61
C SER A 440 -38.07 18.12 6.92
N GLY A 441 -38.22 19.11 7.80
CA GLY A 441 -37.13 19.98 8.23
C GLY A 441 -37.36 20.50 9.64
N ARG A 442 -36.29 20.72 10.40
CA ARG A 442 -36.36 21.32 11.73
C ARG A 442 -36.55 22.82 11.62
N VAL A 443 -37.44 23.40 12.42
CA VAL A 443 -37.63 24.84 12.59
C VAL A 443 -37.42 25.20 14.05
N GLN A 444 -36.55 26.16 14.32
CA GLN A 444 -36.32 26.67 15.67
C GLN A 444 -36.94 28.05 15.81
N VAL A 445 -37.91 28.19 16.71
CA VAL A 445 -38.54 29.47 17.06
C VAL A 445 -37.82 30.06 18.27
N VAL A 446 -37.34 31.29 18.12
CA VAL A 446 -36.64 32.06 19.16
C VAL A 446 -37.21 33.46 19.17
N ARG A 447 -38.02 33.77 20.19
CA ARG A 447 -38.48 35.11 20.53
C ARG A 447 -37.64 35.72 21.64
#